data_AF-A0A0S9S3C2-F1
#
_entry.id   AF-A0A0S9S3C2-F1
#
_cell.length_a   1.000
_cell.length_b   1.000
_cell.length_c   1.000
_cell.angle_alpha   90.00
_cell.angle_beta   90.00
_cell.angle_gamma   90.00
#
_symmetry.space_group_name_H-M   'P 1'
#
loop_
_entity.id
_entity.type
_entity.pdbx_description
1 polymer ?
#
loop_
_entity_poly.entity_id
_entity_poly.type
_entity_poly.pdbx_seq_one_letter_code
_entity_poly.pdbx_strand_id
1 'polypeptide(L)' 'MDEDQRFEAMADACLKAHEAVVEMGTPAMLAMTRCLLWQVGQEIIQREERRKQMLHHAEAQPRDDIP' A
#
# COMPACT_ATOMS: atom_id res chain seq x y z
N MET A 1 -6.53 -15.28 3.00
CA MET A 1 -5.86 -14.34 2.08
C MET A 1 -4.88 -13.55 2.91
N ASP A 2 -3.64 -13.41 2.46
CA ASP A 2 -2.63 -12.60 3.16
C ASP A 2 -3.05 -11.11 3.18
N GLU A 3 -2.65 -10.38 4.20
CA GLU A 3 -2.99 -8.96 4.36
C GLU A 3 -2.36 -8.10 3.26
N ASP A 4 -1.17 -8.48 2.78
CA ASP A 4 -0.52 -7.81 1.66
C ASP A 4 -1.26 -8.08 0.34
N GLN A 5 -1.66 -9.32 0.07
CA GLN A 5 -2.50 -9.64 -1.10
C GLN A 5 -3.84 -8.88 -1.09
N ARG A 6 -4.48 -8.77 0.07
CA ARG A 6 -5.74 -8.01 0.19
C ARG A 6 -5.52 -6.53 -0.12
N PHE A 7 -4.39 -5.98 0.32
CA PHE A 7 -4.05 -4.59 0.05
C PHE A 7 -3.69 -4.35 -1.42
N GLU A 8 -2.93 -5.25 -2.04
CA GLU A 8 -2.63 -5.18 -3.48
C GLU A 8 -3.91 -5.22 -4.32
N ALA A 9 -4.85 -6.12 -3.99
CA ALA A 9 -6.15 -6.18 -4.66
C ALA A 9 -6.96 -4.88 -4.48
N MET A 10 -6.89 -4.26 -3.29
CA MET A 10 -7.52 -2.96 -3.04
C MET A 10 -6.87 -1.85 -3.87
N ALA A 11 -5.54 -1.79 -3.92
CA ALA A 11 -4.80 -0.80 -4.69
C ALA A 11 -5.09 -0.91 -6.20
N ASP A 12 -5.14 -2.13 -6.73
CA ASP A 12 -5.53 -2.42 -8.11
C ASP A 12 -6.99 -1.98 -8.41
N ALA A 13 -7.92 -2.25 -7.48
CA ALA A 13 -9.29 -1.76 -7.61
C ALA A 13 -9.38 -0.23 -7.63
N CYS A 14 -8.53 0.47 -6.86
CA CYS A 14 -8.46 1.94 -6.87
C CYS A 14 -7.95 2.49 -8.21
N LEU A 15 -6.96 1.82 -8.81
CA LEU A 15 -6.44 2.19 -10.13
C LEU A 15 -7.51 2.02 -11.22
N LYS A 16 -8.18 0.86 -11.25
CA LYS A 16 -9.27 0.58 -12.20
C LYS A 16 -10.44 1.56 -12.04
N ALA A 17 -10.78 1.92 -10.81
CA ALA A 17 -11.80 2.93 -10.56
C ALA A 17 -11.39 4.32 -11.10
N HIS A 18 -10.11 4.70 -10.95
CA HIS A 18 -9.61 5.94 -11.51
C HIS A 18 -9.65 5.93 -13.05
N GLU A 19 -9.24 4.83 -13.69
CA GLU A 19 -9.32 4.68 -15.16
C GLU A 19 -10.75 4.89 -15.67
N ALA A 20 -11.74 4.23 -15.05
CA ALA A 20 -13.15 4.40 -15.40
C ALA A 20 -13.64 5.85 -15.21
N VAL A 21 -13.16 6.54 -14.16
CA VAL A 21 -13.50 7.94 -13.87
C VAL A 21 -12.81 8.91 -14.83
N VAL A 22 -11.61 8.60 -15.32
CA VAL A 22 -10.93 9.40 -16.35
C VAL A 22 -11.74 9.38 -17.65
N GLU A 23 -12.32 8.24 -18.01
CA GLU A 23 -13.09 8.10 -19.25
C GLU A 23 -14.47 8.75 -19.20
N MET A 24 -15.20 8.58 -18.08
CA MET A 24 -16.64 8.92 -18.02
C MET A 24 -17.04 9.76 -16.80
N GLY A 25 -16.09 10.12 -15.95
CA GLY A 25 -16.36 10.75 -14.65
C GLY A 25 -16.63 12.25 -14.73
N THR A 26 -17.27 12.76 -13.70
CA THR A 26 -17.38 14.21 -13.48
C THR A 26 -16.05 14.77 -12.96
N PRO A 27 -15.80 16.09 -13.10
CA PRO A 27 -14.61 16.72 -12.52
C PRO A 27 -14.45 16.47 -11.01
N ALA A 28 -15.56 16.41 -10.27
CA ALA A 28 -15.54 16.09 -8.84
C ALA A 28 -15.09 14.65 -8.58
N MET A 29 -15.56 13.68 -9.36
CA MET A 29 -15.13 12.28 -9.26
C MET A 29 -13.63 12.13 -9.60
N LEU A 30 -13.15 12.87 -10.60
CA LEU A 30 -11.74 12.87 -10.96
C LEU A 30 -10.87 13.43 -9.82
N ALA A 31 -11.31 14.50 -9.16
CA ALA A 31 -10.62 15.03 -7.99
C ALA A 31 -10.59 14.02 -6.84
N MET A 32 -11.73 13.40 -6.53
CA MET A 32 -11.82 12.40 -5.45
C MET A 32 -10.94 11.17 -5.70
N THR A 33 -10.96 10.61 -6.91
CA THR A 33 -10.14 9.45 -7.25
C THR A 33 -8.64 9.75 -7.23
N ARG A 34 -8.22 10.98 -7.58
CA ARG A 34 -6.83 11.42 -7.39
C ARG A 34 -6.44 11.49 -5.91
N CYS A 35 -7.31 12.02 -5.06
CA CYS A 35 -7.07 12.04 -3.60
C CYS A 35 -6.98 10.62 -3.04
N LEU A 36 -7.84 9.70 -3.49
CA LEU A 36 -7.81 8.30 -3.10
C LEU A 36 -6.48 7.63 -3.51
N LEU A 37 -6.05 7.81 -4.76
CA LEU A 37 -4.76 7.26 -5.22
C LEU A 37 -3.57 7.83 -4.44
N TRP A 38 -3.61 9.12 -4.09
CA TRP A 38 -2.60 9.71 -3.23
C TRP A 38 -2.54 9.03 -1.85
N GLN A 39 -3.70 8.78 -1.22
CA GLN A 39 -3.77 8.06 0.06
C GLN A 39 -3.23 6.62 -0.04
N VAL A 40 -3.59 5.90 -1.11
CA VAL A 40 -3.07 4.54 -1.37
C VAL A 40 -1.54 4.58 -1.51
N GLY A 41 -0.99 5.57 -2.22
CA GLY A 41 0.45 5.77 -2.34
C GLY A 41 1.14 6.00 -0.99
N GLN A 42 0.54 6.81 -0.10
CA GLN A 42 1.07 7.01 1.25
C GLN A 42 1.07 5.72 2.07
N GLU A 43 0.01 4.92 1.99
CA GLU A 43 -0.08 3.64 2.70
C GLU A 43 0.95 2.62 2.19
N ILE A 44 1.24 2.59 0.88
CA ILE A 44 2.31 1.76 0.31
C ILE A 44 3.66 2.10 0.96
N ILE A 45 4.00 3.38 1.03
CA ILE A 45 5.26 3.86 1.62
C ILE A 45 5.34 3.43 3.10
N GLN A 46 4.25 3.61 3.86
CA GLN A 46 4.23 3.22 5.27
C GLN A 46 4.35 1.71 5.46
N ARG A 47 3.74 0.90 4.60
CA ARG A 47 3.87 -0.57 4.63
C ARG A 47 5.28 -1.02 4.31
N GLU A 48 5.93 -0.38 3.33
CA GLU A 48 7.33 -0.66 3.00
C GLU A 48 8.24 -0.31 4.18
N GLU A 49 8.02 0.83 4.83
CA GLU A 49 8.78 1.26 6.00
C GLU A 49 8.61 0.29 7.18
N ARG A 50 7.37 -0.15 7.46
CA ARG A 50 7.09 -1.18 8.47
C ARG A 50 7.82 -2.50 8.16
N ARG A 51 7.85 -2.91 6.89
CA ARG A 51 8.59 -4.11 6.45
C ARG A 51 10.10 -3.97 6.65
N LYS A 52 10.69 -2.81 6.32
CA LYS A 52 12.12 -2.52 6.57
C LYS A 52 12.47 -2.58 8.05
N GLN A 53 11.63 -2.00 8.91
CA GLN A 53 11.82 -2.02 10.36
C GLN A 53 11.77 -3.44 10.93
N MET A 54 10.84 -4.28 10.47
CA MET A 54 10.76 -5.68 10.89
C MET A 54 12.02 -6.48 10.47
N LEU A 55 12.55 -6.24 9.28
CA LEU A 55 13.78 -6.87 8.80
C LEU A 55 14.99 -6.45 9.65
N HIS A 56 15.13 -5.15 9.93
CA HIS A 56 16.22 -4.66 10.80
C HIS A 56 16.14 -5.20 12.23
N HIS A 57 14.95 -5.35 12.80
CA HIS A 57 14.79 -5.97 14.12
C HIS A 57 15.09 -7.47 14.12
N ALA A 58 14.79 -8.18 13.02
CA ALA A 58 15.13 -9.60 12.86
C ALA A 58 16.65 -9.82 12.72
N GLU A 59 17.35 -8.90 12.07
CA GLU A 59 18.82 -8.93 11.95
C GLU A 59 19.55 -8.55 13.26
N ALA A 60 18.91 -7.74 14.10
CA ALA A 60 19.48 -7.24 15.36
C ALA A 60 19.28 -8.17 16.57
N GLN A 61 18.54 -9.29 16.43
CA GLN A 61 18.53 -10.33 17.47
C GLN A 61 19.90 -11.05 17.46
N PRO A 62 20.71 -10.95 18.52
CA PRO A 62 21.90 -11.76 18.62
C PRO A 62 21.46 -13.23 18.70
N ARG A 63 22.22 -14.10 18.03
CA ARG A 63 22.18 -15.54 18.31
C ARG A 63 22.73 -15.75 19.71
N ASP A 64 21.90 -15.47 20.72
CA ASP A 64 22.21 -15.83 22.08
C ASP A 64 22.06 -17.35 22.18
N ASP A 65 23.26 -17.96 22.22
CA ASP A 65 23.63 -19.26 22.76
C ASP A 65 23.08 -20.52 22.10
N ILE A 66 24.00 -21.41 21.68
CA ILE A 66 24.08 -22.74 22.30
C ILE A 66 25.58 -23.07 22.57
N PRO A 67 25.93 -23.59 23.77
CA PRO A 67 27.30 -23.92 24.20
C PRO A 67 28.04 -24.96 23.35
#